data_AF-A0A3N2C1H2-F1
#
_entry.id   AF-A0A3N2C1H2-F1
#
_cell.length_a   1.000
_cell.length_b   1.000
_cell.length_c   1.000
_cell.angle_alpha   90.00
_cell.angle_beta   90.00
_cell.angle_gamma   90.00
#
_symmetry.space_group_name_H-M   'P 1'
#
loop_
_entity.id
_entity.type
_entity.pdbx_description
1 polymer ?
#
loop_
_entity_poly.entity_id
_entity_poly.type
_entity_poly.pdbx_seq_one_letter_code
_entity_poly.pdbx_strand_id
1 'polypeptide(L)'
;MARSHLTLAALATSAVADLQVRGSGAHTAGGEGNYDAARLVTADGRELIVRIPTSQQAETEQSADLIALRALTPGIRSRLPFDAPTVVGQLPVDGTRAVVLDFVAGSHLDPTALGRDEVLSDSLGAAVAAIHSLPTAFIAEAGLPLLSTELIRADAHRIVSRAAETRLLPTAVRERWQAAVEDHSLWQFQPTVIHGSLAADRVLVIRQDGHGLVNGVIEWGSLRVGDPALDLHWIATLGATGEQALTAYAASCSRGPDRFVTLRARLYAELEIARWLLHGRDSHDETIVEDAVAMLDGLVDRVLGDVTDPLGTTTGPVLDVDEVEDMLDRTPIGSSSPGIAMQTDTYDRSELERALGRDPGGSDDDDTDDGETDDVRDHVETDADANATDQIDTSSFELWDSAASPKDRSHSDRSSSSE
;
A
#
# COMPACT_ATOMS: atom_id res chain seq x y z
N MET A 1 20.18 2.12 -28.76
CA MET A 1 19.02 2.08 -29.69
C MET A 1 18.00 1.16 -29.06
N ALA A 2 16.74 1.59 -28.97
CA ALA A 2 15.65 0.75 -28.50
C ALA A 2 15.51 -0.49 -29.39
N ARG A 3 15.28 -1.66 -28.80
CA ARG A 3 15.12 -2.91 -29.56
C ARG A 3 13.82 -2.88 -30.34
N SER A 4 13.82 -3.43 -31.56
CA SER A 4 12.59 -3.50 -32.36
C SER A 4 11.58 -4.47 -31.73
N HIS A 5 10.28 -4.20 -31.91
CA HIS A 5 9.22 -5.10 -31.40
C HIS A 5 9.32 -6.52 -31.98
N LEU A 6 9.88 -6.69 -33.19
CA LEU A 6 10.14 -8.00 -33.80
C LEU A 6 11.28 -8.75 -33.07
N THR A 7 12.34 -8.03 -32.69
CA THR A 7 13.43 -8.60 -31.89
C THR A 7 12.91 -9.07 -30.53
N LEU A 8 12.08 -8.24 -29.89
CA LEU A 8 11.46 -8.56 -28.60
C LEU A 8 10.50 -9.77 -28.71
N ALA A 9 9.73 -9.86 -29.80
CA ALA A 9 8.89 -11.02 -30.08
C ALA A 9 9.71 -12.33 -30.22
N ALA A 10 10.85 -12.29 -30.91
CA ALA A 10 11.73 -13.45 -31.05
C ALA A 10 12.38 -13.88 -29.72
N LEU A 11 12.69 -12.92 -28.85
CA LEU A 11 13.16 -13.21 -27.49
C LEU A 11 12.05 -13.86 -26.66
N ALA A 12 10.81 -13.39 -26.78
CA ALA A 12 9.68 -13.99 -26.08
C ALA A 12 9.42 -15.45 -26.51
N THR A 13 9.53 -15.78 -27.80
CA THR A 13 9.42 -17.17 -28.28
C THR A 13 10.55 -18.07 -27.79
N SER A 14 11.69 -17.48 -27.41
CA SER A 14 12.80 -18.22 -26.79
C SER A 14 12.62 -18.37 -25.27
N ALA A 15 11.92 -17.43 -24.62
CA ALA A 15 11.65 -17.43 -23.19
C ALA A 15 10.48 -18.35 -22.77
N VAL A 16 9.56 -18.64 -23.69
CA VAL A 16 8.35 -19.43 -23.44
C VAL A 16 8.29 -20.59 -24.42
N ALA A 17 8.28 -21.82 -23.90
CA ALA A 17 8.17 -23.03 -24.71
C ALA A 17 6.87 -23.03 -25.52
N ASP A 18 6.98 -23.47 -26.79
CA ASP A 18 5.86 -23.60 -27.74
C ASP A 18 5.07 -22.31 -28.02
N LEU A 19 5.59 -21.14 -27.65
CA LEU A 19 4.93 -19.87 -27.89
C LEU A 19 4.87 -19.54 -29.39
N GLN A 20 3.65 -19.45 -29.92
CA GLN A 20 3.39 -19.05 -31.30
C GLN A 20 2.90 -17.59 -31.33
N VAL A 21 3.75 -16.67 -31.81
CA VAL A 21 3.39 -15.24 -31.93
C VAL A 21 2.86 -14.97 -33.34
N ARG A 22 1.65 -14.42 -33.44
CA ARG A 22 1.00 -14.00 -34.71
C ARG A 22 1.17 -12.53 -35.02
N GLY A 23 1.34 -11.70 -34.00
CA GLY A 23 1.52 -10.26 -34.16
C GLY A 23 2.36 -9.69 -33.03
N SER A 24 3.06 -8.61 -33.33
CA SER A 24 3.74 -7.80 -32.32
C SER A 24 3.58 -6.32 -32.65
N GLY A 25 3.49 -5.51 -31.61
CA GLY A 25 3.43 -4.05 -31.71
C GLY A 25 4.34 -3.43 -30.67
N ALA A 26 4.82 -2.22 -30.96
CA ALA A 26 5.51 -1.41 -29.97
C ALA A 26 4.58 -1.17 -28.77
N HIS A 27 5.13 -1.31 -27.57
CA HIS A 27 4.44 -0.92 -26.36
C HIS A 27 5.33 0.07 -25.62
N THR A 28 5.12 1.35 -25.93
CA THR A 28 5.72 2.45 -25.18
C THR A 28 4.57 3.08 -24.41
N ALA A 29 4.42 2.71 -23.14
CA ALA A 29 3.37 3.24 -22.27
C ALA A 29 3.65 4.69 -21.83
N GLY A 30 4.01 5.58 -22.77
CA GLY A 30 4.15 7.02 -22.53
C GLY A 30 5.23 7.48 -21.52
N GLY A 31 5.83 6.59 -20.73
CA GLY A 31 6.87 6.88 -19.74
C GLY A 31 8.29 6.85 -20.31
N GLU A 32 9.21 7.42 -19.54
CA GLU A 32 10.64 7.37 -19.83
C GLU A 32 11.09 5.92 -20.06
N GLY A 33 11.98 5.72 -21.03
CA GLY A 33 12.33 4.41 -21.60
C GLY A 33 13.07 3.45 -20.65
N ASN A 34 12.55 3.20 -19.46
CA ASN A 34 13.05 2.26 -18.44
C ASN A 34 12.98 0.80 -18.93
N TYR A 35 12.12 0.53 -19.91
CA TYR A 35 11.97 -0.79 -20.52
C TYR A 35 11.90 -0.72 -22.04
N ASP A 36 12.64 -1.60 -22.72
CA ASP A 36 12.32 -2.01 -24.07
C ASP A 36 11.15 -2.99 -23.99
N ALA A 37 9.97 -2.60 -24.50
CA ALA A 37 8.75 -3.39 -24.38
C ALA A 37 7.98 -3.56 -25.70
N ALA A 38 7.35 -4.72 -25.84
CA ALA A 38 6.48 -5.05 -26.97
C ALA A 38 5.27 -5.85 -26.52
N ARG A 39 4.10 -5.49 -27.08
CA ARG A 39 2.88 -6.27 -26.97
C ARG A 39 2.87 -7.35 -28.04
N LEU A 40 2.53 -8.56 -27.65
CA LEU A 40 2.52 -9.74 -28.49
C LEU A 40 1.11 -10.30 -28.53
N VAL A 41 0.67 -10.75 -29.70
CA VAL A 41 -0.57 -11.49 -29.90
C VAL A 41 -0.21 -12.91 -30.25
N THR A 42 -0.67 -13.86 -29.45
CA THR A 42 -0.37 -15.28 -29.61
C THR A 42 -1.36 -15.97 -30.56
N ALA A 43 -1.05 -17.18 -31.02
CA ALA A 43 -1.90 -17.92 -31.95
C ALA A 43 -3.25 -18.37 -31.37
N ASP A 44 -3.31 -18.56 -30.06
CA ASP A 44 -4.52 -18.82 -29.27
C ASP A 44 -5.29 -17.53 -28.89
N GLY A 45 -4.83 -16.36 -29.36
CA GLY A 45 -5.52 -15.08 -29.19
C GLY A 45 -5.28 -14.39 -27.85
N ARG A 46 -4.38 -14.92 -27.01
CA ARG A 46 -3.93 -14.22 -25.80
C ARG A 46 -3.02 -13.06 -26.18
N GLU A 47 -2.93 -12.11 -25.26
CA GLU A 47 -2.01 -10.99 -25.38
C GLU A 47 -0.98 -11.07 -24.27
N LEU A 48 0.28 -10.91 -24.66
CA LEU A 48 1.42 -10.91 -23.75
C LEU A 48 2.18 -9.61 -23.90
N ILE A 49 2.97 -9.29 -22.89
CA ILE A 49 3.96 -8.22 -22.95
C ILE A 49 5.33 -8.77 -22.60
N VAL A 50 6.33 -8.44 -23.43
CA VAL A 50 7.73 -8.70 -23.11
C VAL A 50 8.39 -7.39 -22.71
N ARG A 51 9.16 -7.40 -21.61
CA ARG A 51 9.88 -6.24 -21.08
C ARG A 51 11.34 -6.60 -20.82
N ILE A 52 12.26 -5.74 -21.25
CA ILE A 52 13.69 -5.80 -20.92
C ILE A 52 14.07 -4.48 -20.27
N PRO A 53 14.63 -4.48 -19.05
CA PRO A 53 15.05 -3.24 -18.40
C PRO A 53 16.21 -2.59 -19.17
N THR A 54 16.23 -1.25 -19.21
CA THR A 54 17.27 -0.46 -19.88
C THR A 54 18.26 0.18 -18.89
N SER A 55 17.96 0.11 -17.59
CA SER A 55 18.77 0.64 -16.49
C SER A 55 18.88 -0.36 -15.34
N GLN A 56 19.87 -0.18 -14.46
CA GLN A 56 20.03 -1.01 -13.26
C GLN A 56 18.83 -0.85 -12.31
N GLN A 57 18.26 0.35 -12.23
CA GLN A 57 17.08 0.62 -11.41
C GLN A 57 15.88 -0.17 -11.92
N ALA A 58 15.60 -0.12 -13.23
CA ALA A 58 14.53 -0.90 -13.85
C ALA A 58 14.73 -2.42 -13.68
N GLU A 59 15.99 -2.89 -13.67
CA GLU A 59 16.27 -4.30 -13.37
C GLU A 59 15.93 -4.67 -11.92
N THR A 60 16.25 -3.81 -10.96
CA THR A 60 15.89 -3.99 -9.55
C THR A 60 14.37 -4.01 -9.37
N GLU A 61 13.66 -3.04 -9.96
CA GLU A 61 12.19 -2.97 -9.94
C GLU A 61 11.55 -4.22 -10.56
N GLN A 62 12.02 -4.65 -11.72
CA GLN A 62 11.55 -5.88 -12.36
C GLN A 62 11.85 -7.12 -11.51
N SER A 63 12.94 -7.13 -10.74
CA SER A 63 13.24 -8.21 -9.78
C SER A 63 12.19 -8.30 -8.69
N ALA A 64 11.86 -7.16 -8.08
CA ALA A 64 10.87 -7.08 -7.03
C ALA A 64 9.48 -7.49 -7.55
N ASP A 65 9.08 -6.96 -8.72
CA ASP A 65 7.80 -7.28 -9.37
C ASP A 65 7.68 -8.78 -9.66
N LEU A 66 8.73 -9.43 -10.16
CA LEU A 66 8.74 -10.88 -10.39
C LEU A 66 8.51 -11.71 -9.11
N ILE A 67 9.10 -11.29 -7.99
CA ILE A 67 8.92 -11.98 -6.70
C ILE A 67 7.46 -11.82 -6.24
N ALA A 68 6.93 -10.60 -6.29
CA ALA A 68 5.56 -10.30 -5.92
C ALA A 68 4.52 -11.04 -6.79
N LEU A 69 4.67 -10.99 -8.12
CA LEU A 69 3.76 -11.66 -9.05
C LEU A 69 3.75 -13.19 -8.88
N ARG A 70 4.88 -13.79 -8.46
CA ARG A 70 4.96 -15.22 -8.12
C ARG A 70 4.28 -15.55 -6.78
N ALA A 71 4.32 -14.62 -5.82
CA ALA A 71 3.62 -14.76 -4.54
C ALA A 71 2.09 -14.73 -4.73
N LEU A 72 1.60 -13.96 -5.71
CA LEU A 72 0.20 -13.93 -6.12
C LEU A 72 -0.18 -15.23 -6.86
N THR A 73 -0.41 -16.31 -6.12
CA THR A 73 -0.87 -17.58 -6.71
C THR A 73 -2.30 -17.45 -7.28
N PRO A 74 -2.76 -18.39 -8.13
CA PRO A 74 -4.12 -18.36 -8.67
C PRO A 74 -5.21 -18.26 -7.59
N GLY A 75 -5.02 -18.88 -6.42
CA GLY A 75 -5.96 -18.79 -5.30
C GLY A 75 -5.95 -17.46 -4.56
N ILE A 76 -4.84 -16.72 -4.60
CA ILE A 76 -4.80 -15.32 -4.11
C ILE A 76 -5.47 -14.40 -5.13
N ARG A 77 -5.12 -14.54 -6.41
CA ARG A 77 -5.68 -13.74 -7.51
C ARG A 77 -7.19 -13.88 -7.64
N SER A 78 -7.75 -15.06 -7.40
CA SER A 78 -9.20 -15.27 -7.43
C SER A 78 -9.99 -14.49 -6.38
N ARG A 79 -9.31 -13.83 -5.42
CA ARG A 79 -9.93 -12.94 -4.44
C ARG A 79 -9.95 -11.47 -4.88
N LEU A 80 -9.27 -11.13 -5.98
CA LEU A 80 -9.24 -9.77 -6.52
C LEU A 80 -10.37 -9.62 -7.55
N PRO A 81 -11.09 -8.49 -7.56
CA PRO A 81 -12.16 -8.22 -8.53
C PRO A 81 -11.62 -7.72 -9.89
N PHE A 82 -10.31 -7.80 -10.10
CA PHE A 82 -9.59 -7.28 -11.26
C PHE A 82 -8.38 -8.18 -11.57
N ASP A 83 -7.79 -8.01 -12.75
CA ASP A 83 -6.64 -8.77 -13.21
C ASP A 83 -5.31 -8.23 -12.67
N ALA A 84 -4.38 -9.14 -12.37
CA ALA A 84 -2.98 -8.82 -12.15
C ALA A 84 -2.13 -9.59 -13.18
N PRO A 85 -0.98 -9.07 -13.64
CA PRO A 85 -0.13 -9.77 -14.61
C PRO A 85 0.39 -11.11 -14.08
N THR A 86 0.47 -12.14 -14.91
CA THR A 86 1.13 -13.42 -14.56
C THR A 86 2.44 -13.54 -15.31
N VAL A 87 3.46 -14.11 -14.65
CA VAL A 87 4.74 -14.42 -15.30
C VAL A 87 4.60 -15.65 -16.17
N VAL A 88 4.79 -15.49 -17.48
CA VAL A 88 4.68 -16.57 -18.48
C VAL A 88 6.05 -17.20 -18.77
N GLY A 89 7.10 -16.39 -18.82
CA GLY A 89 8.46 -16.86 -19.05
C GLY A 89 9.52 -15.80 -18.82
N GLN A 90 10.77 -16.22 -18.81
CA GLN A 90 11.92 -15.34 -18.64
C GLN A 90 13.15 -15.92 -19.35
N LEU A 91 14.04 -15.04 -19.81
CA LEU A 91 15.27 -15.44 -20.52
C LEU A 91 16.39 -14.43 -20.24
N PRO A 92 17.63 -14.86 -19.97
CA PRO A 92 18.78 -13.95 -19.91
C PRO A 92 19.07 -13.31 -21.27
N VAL A 93 19.31 -12.01 -21.31
CA VAL A 93 19.60 -11.23 -22.53
C VAL A 93 20.57 -10.11 -22.19
N ASP A 94 21.70 -10.03 -22.91
CA ASP A 94 22.67 -8.92 -22.84
C ASP A 94 23.11 -8.53 -21.41
N GLY A 95 23.29 -9.52 -20.53
CA GLY A 95 23.71 -9.30 -19.13
C GLY A 95 22.57 -8.96 -18.17
N THR A 96 21.34 -8.80 -18.67
CA THR A 96 20.10 -8.68 -17.87
C THR A 96 19.13 -9.81 -18.25
N ARG A 97 17.81 -9.61 -18.12
CA ARG A 97 16.78 -10.57 -18.54
C ARG A 97 15.58 -9.93 -19.24
N ALA A 98 15.02 -10.69 -20.18
CA ALA A 98 13.68 -10.45 -20.70
C ALA A 98 12.66 -11.20 -19.86
N VAL A 99 11.54 -10.54 -19.55
CA VAL A 99 10.41 -11.13 -18.85
C VAL A 99 9.18 -11.05 -19.75
N VAL A 100 8.47 -12.16 -19.88
CA VAL A 100 7.20 -12.25 -20.61
C VAL A 100 6.08 -12.40 -19.59
N LEU A 101 5.13 -11.47 -19.62
CA LEU A 101 3.96 -11.42 -18.75
C LEU A 101 2.67 -11.50 -19.57
N ASP A 102 1.57 -11.87 -18.94
CA ASP A 102 0.24 -11.59 -19.50
C ASP A 102 0.05 -10.07 -19.67
N PHE A 103 -0.56 -9.66 -20.78
CA PHE A 103 -0.94 -8.27 -20.99
C PHE A 103 -2.30 -8.00 -20.34
N VAL A 104 -2.32 -7.06 -19.40
CA VAL A 104 -3.57 -6.60 -18.76
C VAL A 104 -4.13 -5.45 -19.58
N ALA A 105 -5.35 -5.61 -20.08
CA ALA A 105 -6.01 -4.60 -20.91
C ALA A 105 -6.55 -3.43 -20.06
N GLY A 106 -6.57 -2.25 -20.66
CA GLY A 106 -7.14 -1.03 -20.06
C GLY A 106 -6.32 0.20 -20.39
N SER A 107 -6.88 1.36 -20.08
CA SER A 107 -6.15 2.63 -20.01
C SER A 107 -5.82 2.95 -18.56
N HIS A 108 -4.70 3.62 -18.31
CA HIS A 108 -4.39 4.15 -16.98
C HIS A 108 -5.54 5.01 -16.46
N LEU A 109 -5.78 4.95 -15.14
CA LEU A 109 -6.81 5.73 -14.49
C LEU A 109 -6.50 7.22 -14.63
N ASP A 110 -7.48 8.00 -15.09
CA ASP A 110 -7.45 9.46 -15.05
C ASP A 110 -8.06 9.93 -13.72
N PRO A 111 -7.27 10.51 -12.79
CA PRO A 111 -7.79 10.95 -11.49
C PRO A 111 -8.94 11.97 -11.62
N THR A 112 -8.98 12.76 -12.69
CA THR A 112 -10.03 13.76 -12.92
C THR A 112 -11.38 13.12 -13.29
N ALA A 113 -11.40 11.83 -13.62
CA ALA A 113 -12.62 11.10 -13.92
C ALA A 113 -13.38 10.66 -12.66
N LEU A 114 -12.71 10.51 -11.51
CA LEU A 114 -13.32 9.98 -10.27
C LEU A 114 -14.51 10.83 -9.79
N GLY A 115 -14.38 12.16 -9.81
CA GLY A 115 -15.46 13.08 -9.43
C GLY A 115 -16.60 13.19 -10.46
N ARG A 116 -16.48 12.53 -11.62
CA ARG A 116 -17.48 12.55 -12.71
C ARG A 116 -18.14 11.20 -12.95
N ASP A 117 -17.55 10.13 -12.43
CA ASP A 117 -17.97 8.75 -12.63
C ASP A 117 -17.98 8.01 -11.28
N GLU A 118 -19.12 8.05 -10.60
CA GLU A 118 -19.30 7.42 -9.28
C GLU A 118 -19.03 5.91 -9.33
N VAL A 119 -19.39 5.25 -10.43
CA VAL A 119 -19.16 3.81 -10.63
C VAL A 119 -17.66 3.48 -10.69
N LEU A 120 -16.86 4.33 -11.33
CA LEU A 120 -15.41 4.19 -11.32
C LEU A 120 -14.84 4.38 -9.92
N SER A 121 -15.31 5.39 -9.19
CA SER A 121 -14.91 5.64 -7.81
C SER A 121 -15.24 4.46 -6.89
N ASP A 122 -16.43 3.88 -7.02
CA ASP A 122 -16.86 2.70 -6.28
C ASP A 122 -16.00 1.48 -6.62
N SER A 123 -15.75 1.26 -7.91
CA SER A 123 -14.89 0.18 -8.40
C SER A 123 -13.46 0.31 -7.89
N LEU A 124 -12.90 1.53 -7.83
CA LEU A 124 -11.57 1.80 -7.29
C LEU A 124 -11.52 1.51 -5.79
N GLY A 125 -12.47 2.05 -5.01
CA GLY A 125 -12.53 1.81 -3.57
C GLY A 125 -12.63 0.32 -3.22
N ALA A 126 -13.49 -0.42 -3.94
CA ALA A 126 -13.63 -1.86 -3.79
C ALA A 126 -12.38 -2.64 -4.19
N ALA A 127 -11.70 -2.22 -5.27
CA ALA A 127 -10.44 -2.82 -5.71
C ALA A 127 -9.34 -2.70 -4.64
N VAL A 128 -9.13 -1.51 -4.09
CA VAL A 128 -8.13 -1.29 -3.03
C VAL A 128 -8.50 -2.07 -1.76
N ALA A 129 -9.77 -2.06 -1.37
CA ALA A 129 -10.24 -2.86 -0.23
C ALA A 129 -10.00 -4.36 -0.43
N ALA A 130 -10.15 -4.88 -1.65
CA ALA A 130 -9.88 -6.28 -1.96
C ALA A 130 -8.40 -6.65 -1.77
N ILE A 131 -7.47 -5.76 -2.14
CA ILE A 131 -6.02 -5.94 -1.87
C ILE A 131 -5.79 -6.03 -0.36
N HIS A 132 -6.34 -5.07 0.40
CA HIS A 132 -6.19 -5.00 1.86
C HIS A 132 -6.89 -6.15 2.60
N SER A 133 -7.81 -6.85 1.93
CA SER A 133 -8.51 -8.03 2.44
C SER A 133 -7.75 -9.34 2.22
N LEU A 134 -6.67 -9.33 1.45
CA LEU A 134 -5.91 -10.55 1.19
C LEU A 134 -5.30 -11.12 2.49
N PRO A 135 -5.25 -12.46 2.64
CA PRO A 135 -4.59 -13.06 3.81
C PRO A 135 -3.10 -12.68 3.86
N THR A 136 -2.57 -12.32 5.01
CA THR A 136 -1.16 -11.92 5.14
C THR A 136 -0.17 -13.10 5.05
N ALA A 137 -0.64 -14.33 5.26
CA ALA A 137 0.22 -15.53 5.33
C ALA A 137 1.08 -15.74 4.07
N PHE A 138 0.52 -15.52 2.86
CA PHE A 138 1.28 -15.74 1.63
C PHE A 138 2.41 -14.73 1.42
N ILE A 139 2.34 -13.55 2.04
CA ILE A 139 3.43 -12.56 2.03
C ILE A 139 4.64 -13.13 2.79
N ALA A 140 4.40 -13.68 3.98
CA ALA A 140 5.43 -14.34 4.78
C ALA A 140 6.02 -15.57 4.08
N GLU A 141 5.17 -16.43 3.49
CA GLU A 141 5.63 -17.61 2.76
C GLU A 141 6.49 -17.26 1.53
N ALA A 142 6.22 -16.12 0.89
CA ALA A 142 7.00 -15.61 -0.23
C ALA A 142 8.28 -14.87 0.17
N GLY A 143 8.51 -14.66 1.48
CA GLY A 143 9.64 -13.87 1.99
C GLY A 143 9.54 -12.38 1.68
N LEU A 144 8.34 -11.89 1.39
CA LEU A 144 8.08 -10.46 1.18
C LEU A 144 8.02 -9.72 2.53
N PRO A 145 8.22 -8.39 2.57
CA PRO A 145 8.29 -7.66 3.83
C PRO A 145 7.00 -7.72 4.66
N LEU A 146 7.15 -7.88 5.98
CA LEU A 146 6.06 -7.75 6.96
C LEU A 146 6.39 -6.66 7.97
N LEU A 147 5.74 -5.52 7.82
CA LEU A 147 5.98 -4.38 8.70
C LEU A 147 4.93 -4.35 9.83
N SER A 148 5.41 -4.40 11.07
CA SER A 148 4.60 -4.07 12.24
C SER A 148 4.27 -2.58 12.27
N THR A 149 3.18 -2.23 12.94
CA THR A 149 2.78 -0.84 13.20
C THR A 149 3.91 0.01 13.79
N GLU A 150 4.70 -0.54 14.72
CA GLU A 150 5.82 0.13 15.36
C GLU A 150 6.93 0.49 14.36
N LEU A 151 7.28 -0.44 13.47
CA LEU A 151 8.25 -0.22 12.41
C LEU A 151 7.78 0.83 11.41
N ILE A 152 6.50 0.78 11.03
CA ILE A 152 5.89 1.76 10.11
C ILE A 152 5.94 3.16 10.73
N ARG A 153 5.54 3.28 12.01
CA ARG A 153 5.58 4.54 12.75
C ARG A 153 7.02 5.05 12.89
N ALA A 154 7.98 4.16 13.20
CA ALA A 154 9.39 4.52 13.32
C ALA A 154 9.96 5.03 12.00
N ASP A 155 9.57 4.45 10.86
CA ASP A 155 9.98 4.94 9.54
C ASP A 155 9.43 6.33 9.25
N ALA A 156 8.14 6.59 9.52
CA ALA A 156 7.56 7.92 9.39
C ALA A 156 8.29 8.95 10.28
N HIS A 157 8.58 8.60 11.54
CA HIS A 157 9.40 9.45 12.42
C HIS A 157 10.79 9.73 11.85
N ARG A 158 11.44 8.72 11.25
CA ARG A 158 12.78 8.85 10.65
C ARG A 158 12.76 9.80 9.46
N ILE A 159 11.75 9.70 8.59
CA ILE A 159 11.57 10.61 7.45
C ILE A 159 11.40 12.05 7.94
N VAL A 160 10.49 12.29 8.90
CA VAL A 160 10.25 13.62 9.47
C VAL A 160 11.53 14.18 10.10
N SER A 161 12.28 13.37 10.85
CA SER A 161 13.51 13.78 11.52
C SER A 161 14.60 14.15 10.52
N ARG A 162 14.87 13.28 9.53
CA ARG A 162 15.85 13.56 8.45
C ARG A 162 15.47 14.81 7.66
N ALA A 163 14.18 14.96 7.33
CA ALA A 163 13.70 16.13 6.63
C ALA A 163 13.97 17.38 7.47
N ALA A 164 13.63 17.39 8.77
CA ALA A 164 13.89 18.52 9.66
C ALA A 164 15.39 18.88 9.78
N GLU A 165 16.30 17.90 9.74
CA GLU A 165 17.76 18.12 9.75
C GLU A 165 18.27 18.93 8.55
N THR A 166 17.56 18.91 7.42
CA THR A 166 17.90 19.73 6.24
C THR A 166 17.78 21.23 6.49
N ARG A 167 17.05 21.64 7.55
CA ARG A 167 16.68 23.02 7.90
C ARG A 167 15.93 23.78 6.80
N LEU A 168 15.37 23.07 5.82
CA LEU A 168 14.55 23.65 4.76
C LEU A 168 13.04 23.54 5.02
N LEU A 169 12.62 22.78 6.03
CA LEU A 169 11.20 22.62 6.34
C LEU A 169 10.64 23.89 6.99
N PRO A 170 9.53 24.44 6.46
CA PRO A 170 8.78 25.47 7.15
C PRO A 170 8.33 25.00 8.54
N THR A 171 8.38 25.89 9.54
CA THR A 171 8.06 25.55 10.94
C THR A 171 6.67 24.93 11.10
N ALA A 172 5.66 25.48 10.43
CA ALA A 172 4.28 24.98 10.52
C ALA A 172 4.14 23.53 10.03
N VAL A 173 4.79 23.19 8.91
CA VAL A 173 4.79 21.83 8.36
C VAL A 173 5.53 20.87 9.30
N ARG A 174 6.70 21.28 9.80
CA ARG A 174 7.48 20.49 10.76
C ARG A 174 6.67 20.16 12.02
N GLU A 175 6.05 21.16 12.65
CA GLU A 175 5.26 20.97 13.86
C GLU A 175 4.05 20.06 13.62
N ARG A 176 3.37 20.24 12.48
CA ARG A 176 2.25 19.40 12.06
C ARG A 176 2.66 17.94 11.88
N TRP A 177 3.75 17.67 11.15
CA TRP A 177 4.25 16.31 10.95
C TRP A 177 4.70 15.67 12.25
N GLN A 178 5.45 16.40 13.07
CA GLN A 178 5.91 15.95 14.38
C GLN A 178 4.73 15.52 15.27
N ALA A 179 3.68 16.35 15.35
CA ALA A 179 2.49 16.04 16.13
C ALA A 179 1.79 14.76 15.61
N ALA A 180 1.69 14.57 14.30
CA ALA A 180 1.07 13.38 13.71
C ALA A 180 1.87 12.10 13.99
N VAL A 181 3.20 12.13 13.87
CA VAL A 181 4.03 10.94 14.17
C VAL A 181 4.05 10.63 15.68
N GLU A 182 3.94 11.66 16.54
CA GLU A 182 3.87 11.51 18.00
C GLU A 182 2.50 11.04 18.53
N ASP A 183 1.41 11.29 17.80
CA ASP A 183 0.05 10.87 18.17
C ASP A 183 -0.14 9.35 18.08
N HIS A 184 -0.13 8.70 19.24
CA HIS A 184 -0.28 7.25 19.35
C HIS A 184 -1.61 6.73 18.80
N SER A 185 -2.67 7.54 18.85
CA SER A 185 -3.99 7.14 18.38
C SER A 185 -4.02 7.00 16.87
N LEU A 186 -3.27 7.84 16.14
CA LEU A 186 -3.15 7.81 14.69
C LEU A 186 -2.59 6.46 14.21
N TRP A 187 -1.61 5.92 14.93
CA TRP A 187 -0.90 4.69 14.60
C TRP A 187 -1.57 3.43 15.16
N GLN A 188 -2.74 3.51 15.81
CA GLN A 188 -3.48 2.31 16.24
C GLN A 188 -4.28 1.71 15.09
N PHE A 189 -3.60 0.94 14.24
CA PHE A 189 -4.22 0.19 13.13
C PHE A 189 -3.65 -1.22 13.02
N GLN A 190 -4.35 -2.05 12.25
CA GLN A 190 -3.91 -3.40 11.90
C GLN A 190 -3.23 -3.36 10.52
N PRO A 191 -1.94 -3.72 10.41
CA PRO A 191 -1.28 -3.85 9.11
C PRO A 191 -1.98 -4.90 8.23
N THR A 192 -2.09 -4.60 6.95
CA THR A 192 -2.73 -5.43 5.92
C THR A 192 -1.79 -5.66 4.75
N VAL A 193 -2.14 -6.57 3.84
CA VAL A 193 -1.48 -6.62 2.53
C VAL A 193 -1.73 -5.28 1.81
N ILE A 194 -0.69 -4.70 1.24
CA ILE A 194 -0.75 -3.47 0.44
C ILE A 194 0.02 -3.69 -0.86
N HIS A 195 -0.42 -3.04 -1.94
CA HIS A 195 0.36 -2.92 -3.18
C HIS A 195 1.66 -2.18 -2.93
N GLY A 196 1.59 -1.11 -2.12
CA GLY A 196 2.75 -0.44 -1.53
C GLY A 196 3.38 0.67 -2.36
N SER A 197 2.95 0.81 -3.62
CA SER A 197 3.29 1.87 -4.58
C SER A 197 2.07 2.22 -5.46
N LEU A 198 0.85 1.99 -4.94
CA LEU A 198 -0.36 2.19 -5.73
C LEU A 198 -0.56 3.67 -6.07
N ALA A 199 -0.83 3.94 -7.33
CA ALA A 199 -1.21 5.25 -7.84
C ALA A 199 -2.03 5.10 -9.13
N ALA A 200 -2.48 6.21 -9.70
CA ALA A 200 -3.39 6.22 -10.86
C ALA A 200 -2.81 5.53 -12.11
N ASP A 201 -1.50 5.63 -12.34
CA ASP A 201 -0.79 4.95 -13.43
C ASP A 201 -0.66 3.43 -13.21
N ARG A 202 -0.89 2.91 -12.01
CA ARG A 202 -0.87 1.47 -11.72
C ARG A 202 -2.23 0.82 -11.85
N VAL A 203 -3.28 1.62 -11.99
CA VAL A 203 -4.66 1.15 -12.13
C VAL A 203 -5.08 1.23 -13.59
N LEU A 204 -5.48 0.09 -14.15
CA LEU A 204 -5.98 -0.03 -15.51
C LEU A 204 -7.51 -0.10 -15.50
N VAL A 205 -8.13 0.73 -16.33
CA VAL A 205 -9.58 0.93 -16.41
C VAL A 205 -10.07 0.53 -17.79
N ILE A 206 -11.22 -0.16 -17.83
CA ILE A 206 -11.98 -0.40 -19.06
C ILE A 206 -13.31 0.34 -19.01
N ARG A 207 -13.93 0.51 -20.18
CA ARG A 207 -15.26 1.11 -20.30
C ARG A 207 -16.30 0.01 -20.44
N GLN A 208 -17.26 -0.01 -19.54
CA GLN A 208 -18.41 -0.92 -19.58
C GLN A 208 -19.68 -0.13 -19.33
N ASP A 209 -20.68 -0.30 -20.19
CA ASP A 209 -22.00 0.36 -20.09
C ASP A 209 -21.94 1.90 -19.89
N GLY A 210 -20.91 2.55 -20.42
CA GLY A 210 -20.70 3.99 -20.31
C GLY A 210 -19.94 4.45 -19.07
N HIS A 211 -19.52 3.53 -18.21
CA HIS A 211 -18.76 3.79 -16.98
C HIS A 211 -17.34 3.22 -17.05
N GLY A 212 -16.42 3.80 -16.29
CA GLY A 212 -15.11 3.21 -16.02
C GLY A 212 -15.20 2.12 -14.95
N LEU A 213 -14.49 1.02 -15.16
CA LEU A 213 -14.31 -0.05 -14.16
C LEU A 213 -12.83 -0.42 -14.08
N VAL A 214 -12.33 -0.63 -12.86
CA VAL A 214 -10.98 -1.17 -12.65
C VAL A 214 -10.92 -2.57 -13.23
N ASN A 215 -10.11 -2.74 -14.27
CA ASN A 215 -9.86 -4.02 -14.93
C ASN A 215 -8.59 -4.69 -14.44
N GLY A 216 -7.60 -3.92 -13.97
CA GLY A 216 -6.41 -4.52 -13.42
C GLY A 216 -5.48 -3.56 -12.70
N VAL A 217 -4.51 -4.15 -12.00
CA VAL A 217 -3.46 -3.44 -11.27
C VAL A 217 -2.11 -4.03 -11.64
N ILE A 218 -1.14 -3.17 -11.93
CA ILE A 218 0.19 -3.53 -12.44
C ILE A 218 1.32 -3.00 -11.53
N GLU A 219 2.51 -3.57 -11.70
CA GLU A 219 3.76 -3.18 -11.00
C GLU A 219 3.72 -3.42 -9.48
N TRP A 220 3.58 -4.69 -9.11
CA TRP A 220 3.43 -5.20 -7.74
C TRP A 220 4.74 -5.28 -6.96
N GLY A 221 5.83 -4.70 -7.46
CA GLY A 221 7.17 -4.85 -6.87
C GLY A 221 7.27 -4.41 -5.40
N SER A 222 6.38 -3.53 -4.95
CA SER A 222 6.35 -3.02 -3.58
C SER A 222 5.40 -3.79 -2.64
N LEU A 223 4.85 -4.93 -3.10
CA LEU A 223 3.89 -5.77 -2.36
C LEU A 223 4.45 -6.21 -1.01
N ARG A 224 3.72 -5.91 0.06
CA ARG A 224 4.12 -6.22 1.45
C ARG A 224 2.92 -6.22 2.40
N VAL A 225 3.17 -6.57 3.66
CA VAL A 225 2.27 -6.20 4.76
C VAL A 225 2.70 -4.83 5.30
N GLY A 226 1.77 -3.89 5.36
CA GLY A 226 2.03 -2.52 5.78
C GLY A 226 0.78 -1.74 6.14
N ASP A 227 0.88 -0.42 6.14
CA ASP A 227 -0.24 0.48 6.42
C ASP A 227 -1.14 0.65 5.19
N PRO A 228 -2.44 0.28 5.26
CA PRO A 228 -3.37 0.48 4.15
C PRO A 228 -3.48 1.93 3.69
N ALA A 229 -3.18 2.90 4.55
CA ALA A 229 -3.20 4.31 4.18
C ALA A 229 -2.19 4.66 3.07
N LEU A 230 -1.13 3.86 2.91
CA LEU A 230 -0.14 4.09 1.86
C LEU A 230 -0.68 3.82 0.46
N ASP A 231 -1.65 2.93 0.26
CA ASP A 231 -2.27 2.76 -1.07
C ASP A 231 -3.35 3.82 -1.37
N LEU A 232 -3.70 4.63 -0.37
CA LEU A 232 -4.79 5.63 -0.43
C LEU A 232 -4.29 7.07 -0.47
N HIS A 233 -2.99 7.32 -0.21
CA HIS A 233 -2.42 8.66 -0.07
C HIS A 233 -2.70 9.54 -1.30
N TRP A 234 -2.52 9.01 -2.51
CA TRP A 234 -2.77 9.73 -3.76
C TRP A 234 -4.25 10.03 -4.00
N ILE A 235 -5.18 9.21 -3.48
CA ILE A 235 -6.62 9.50 -3.54
C ILE A 235 -6.96 10.62 -2.57
N ALA A 236 -6.34 10.62 -1.38
CA ALA A 236 -6.57 11.63 -0.36
C ALA A 236 -6.15 13.04 -0.81
N THR A 237 -5.16 13.17 -1.72
CA THR A 237 -4.75 14.47 -2.27
C THR A 237 -5.76 15.06 -3.25
N LEU A 238 -6.71 14.27 -3.78
CA LEU A 238 -7.72 14.71 -4.74
C LEU A 238 -8.86 15.52 -4.09
N GLY A 239 -8.90 15.58 -2.76
CA GLY A 239 -9.96 16.26 -2.00
C GLY A 239 -11.34 15.68 -2.34
N ALA A 240 -12.31 16.56 -2.61
CA ALA A 240 -13.69 16.16 -2.95
C ALA A 240 -13.79 15.21 -4.14
N THR A 241 -12.83 15.26 -5.09
CA THR A 241 -12.82 14.37 -6.26
C THR A 241 -12.58 12.91 -5.89
N GLY A 242 -11.84 12.64 -4.79
CA GLY A 242 -11.51 11.30 -4.31
C GLY A 242 -12.43 10.79 -3.20
N GLU A 243 -13.33 11.62 -2.67
CA GLU A 243 -14.13 11.31 -1.49
C GLU A 243 -15.04 10.08 -1.68
N GLN A 244 -15.63 9.93 -2.86
CA GLN A 244 -16.45 8.77 -3.18
C GLN A 244 -15.63 7.48 -3.17
N ALA A 245 -14.41 7.49 -3.73
CA ALA A 245 -13.54 6.31 -3.74
C ALA A 245 -13.10 5.92 -2.32
N LEU A 246 -12.79 6.89 -1.45
CA LEU A 246 -12.49 6.64 -0.04
C LEU A 246 -13.70 6.10 0.73
N THR A 247 -14.90 6.60 0.43
CA THR A 247 -16.16 6.12 1.01
C THR A 247 -16.44 4.68 0.60
N ALA A 248 -16.29 4.38 -0.69
CA ALA A 248 -16.46 3.03 -1.23
C ALA A 248 -15.42 2.05 -0.68
N TYR A 249 -14.18 2.50 -0.49
CA TYR A 249 -13.14 1.73 0.20
C TYR A 249 -13.57 1.39 1.63
N ALA A 250 -13.98 2.38 2.42
CA ALA A 250 -14.42 2.16 3.80
C ALA A 250 -15.63 1.22 3.89
N ALA A 251 -16.58 1.34 2.95
CA ALA A 251 -17.76 0.47 2.87
C ALA A 251 -17.43 -0.98 2.46
N SER A 252 -16.35 -1.18 1.69
CA SER A 252 -15.91 -2.50 1.20
C SER A 252 -15.02 -3.24 2.19
N CYS A 253 -14.50 -2.56 3.22
CA CYS A 253 -13.70 -3.17 4.27
C CYS A 253 -14.54 -4.14 5.13
N SER A 254 -14.16 -5.42 5.12
CA SER A 254 -14.85 -6.47 5.88
C SER A 254 -14.59 -6.43 7.39
N ARG A 255 -13.49 -5.82 7.82
CA ARG A 255 -13.14 -5.57 9.22
C ARG A 255 -13.49 -4.12 9.58
N GLY A 256 -13.75 -3.87 10.87
CA GLY A 256 -14.11 -2.55 11.38
C GLY A 256 -13.17 -1.47 10.82
N PRO A 257 -13.71 -0.40 10.24
CA PRO A 257 -12.92 0.55 9.46
C PRO A 257 -11.92 1.26 10.37
N ASP A 258 -10.68 1.32 9.91
CA ASP A 258 -9.68 2.18 10.51
C ASP A 258 -10.11 3.65 10.35
N ARG A 259 -10.59 4.21 11.46
CA ARG A 259 -11.12 5.58 11.53
C ARG A 259 -10.11 6.66 11.14
N PHE A 260 -8.82 6.34 11.15
CA PHE A 260 -7.75 7.30 10.88
C PHE A 260 -6.98 7.00 9.59
N VAL A 261 -7.43 6.04 8.77
CA VAL A 261 -6.76 5.70 7.51
C VAL A 261 -6.61 6.90 6.59
N THR A 262 -7.65 7.76 6.48
CA THR A 262 -7.60 8.96 5.64
C THR A 262 -6.63 10.00 6.19
N LEU A 263 -6.53 10.15 7.51
CA LEU A 263 -5.56 11.06 8.13
C LEU A 263 -4.13 10.58 7.87
N ARG A 264 -3.85 9.28 8.03
CA ARG A 264 -2.54 8.71 7.70
C ARG A 264 -2.23 8.79 6.21
N ALA A 265 -3.23 8.63 5.35
CA ALA A 265 -3.07 8.75 3.90
C ALA A 265 -2.65 10.18 3.51
N ARG A 266 -3.27 11.19 4.13
CA ARG A 266 -2.86 12.60 3.98
C ARG A 266 -1.44 12.84 4.50
N LEU A 267 -1.10 12.31 5.68
CA LEU A 267 0.27 12.40 6.20
C LEU A 267 1.26 11.80 5.20
N TYR A 268 1.01 10.61 4.66
CA TYR A 268 1.90 10.00 3.68
C TYR A 268 2.05 10.84 2.41
N ALA A 269 0.97 11.44 1.91
CA ALA A 269 1.05 12.35 0.78
C ALA A 269 1.92 13.59 1.08
N GLU A 270 1.81 14.16 2.29
CA GLU A 270 2.70 15.25 2.72
C GLU A 270 4.16 14.77 2.85
N LEU A 271 4.38 13.54 3.36
CA LEU A 271 5.71 12.95 3.49
C LEU A 271 6.36 12.58 2.14
N GLU A 272 5.63 12.44 1.05
CA GLU A 272 6.23 12.31 -0.29
C GLU A 272 7.09 13.54 -0.65
N ILE A 273 6.65 14.75 -0.25
CA ILE A 273 7.43 15.97 -0.45
C ILE A 273 8.73 15.91 0.37
N ALA A 274 8.67 15.34 1.58
CA ALA A 274 9.85 15.12 2.41
C ALA A 274 10.82 14.13 1.76
N ARG A 275 10.32 13.02 1.20
CA ARG A 275 11.15 12.06 0.47
C ARG A 275 11.79 12.68 -0.76
N TRP A 276 11.06 13.52 -1.50
CA TRP A 276 11.61 14.25 -2.65
C TRP A 276 12.73 15.21 -2.26
N LEU A 277 12.52 15.99 -1.19
CA LEU A 277 13.55 16.86 -0.65
C LEU A 277 14.81 16.07 -0.25
N LEU A 278 14.64 14.95 0.46
CA LEU A 278 15.74 14.10 0.88
C LEU A 278 16.45 13.47 -0.32
N HIS A 279 15.71 13.08 -1.36
CA HIS A 279 16.30 12.59 -2.60
C HIS A 279 17.17 13.66 -3.27
N GLY A 280 16.69 14.89 -3.42
CA GLY A 280 17.51 15.99 -3.96
C GLY A 280 18.77 16.24 -3.15
N ARG A 281 18.69 16.13 -1.82
CA ARG A 281 19.85 16.25 -0.93
C ARG A 281 20.85 15.11 -1.12
N ASP A 282 20.37 13.86 -1.13
CA ASP A 282 21.22 12.69 -1.23
C ASP A 282 21.89 12.61 -2.63
N SER A 283 21.15 13.02 -3.68
CA SER A 283 21.64 13.09 -5.07
C SER A 283 22.45 14.36 -5.39
N HIS A 284 22.53 15.33 -4.46
CA HIS A 284 23.17 16.63 -4.68
C HIS A 284 22.62 17.37 -5.92
N ASP A 285 21.30 17.36 -6.07
CA ASP A 285 20.59 18.03 -7.15
C ASP A 285 19.80 19.22 -6.60
N GLU A 286 20.35 20.42 -6.79
CA GLU A 286 19.72 21.66 -6.36
C GLU A 286 18.38 21.93 -7.05
N THR A 287 18.15 21.44 -8.27
CA THR A 287 16.87 21.66 -8.97
C THR A 287 15.74 20.90 -8.29
N ILE A 288 16.03 19.66 -7.86
CA ILE A 288 15.11 18.83 -7.07
C ILE A 288 14.85 19.47 -5.71
N VAL A 289 15.91 19.99 -5.06
CA VAL A 289 15.76 20.65 -3.75
C VAL A 289 14.90 21.91 -3.85
N GLU A 290 15.12 22.76 -4.86
CA GLU A 290 14.33 23.98 -5.10
C GLU A 290 12.86 23.66 -5.38
N ASP A 291 12.60 22.64 -6.19
CA ASP A 291 11.25 22.15 -6.49
C ASP A 291 10.54 21.63 -5.22
N ALA A 292 11.21 20.80 -4.42
CA ALA A 292 10.67 20.32 -3.16
C ALA A 292 10.35 21.45 -2.17
N VAL A 293 11.19 22.50 -2.10
CA VAL A 293 10.91 23.68 -1.27
C VAL A 293 9.68 24.42 -1.77
N ALA A 294 9.51 24.59 -3.08
CA ALA A 294 8.31 25.20 -3.65
C ALA A 294 7.03 24.39 -3.33
N MET A 295 7.11 23.06 -3.33
CA MET A 295 6.01 22.20 -2.90
C MET A 295 5.69 22.37 -1.40
N LEU A 296 6.71 22.51 -0.55
CA LEU A 296 6.55 22.77 0.88
C LEU A 296 5.88 24.13 1.13
N ASP A 297 6.23 25.17 0.37
CA ASP A 297 5.57 26.48 0.47
C ASP A 297 4.09 26.38 0.07
N GLY A 298 3.77 25.65 -1.00
CA GLY A 298 2.37 25.37 -1.36
C GLY A 298 1.62 24.53 -0.32
N LEU A 299 2.32 23.67 0.42
CA LEU A 299 1.75 22.95 1.56
C LEU A 299 1.47 23.89 2.74
N VAL A 300 2.35 24.85 3.03
CA VAL A 300 2.13 25.87 4.07
C VAL A 300 0.85 26.65 3.79
N ASP A 301 0.63 27.10 2.55
CA ASP A 301 -0.57 27.84 2.18
C ASP A 301 -1.86 27.03 2.42
N ARG A 302 -1.84 25.72 2.12
CA ARG A 302 -2.96 24.82 2.43
C ARG A 302 -3.17 24.66 3.93
N VAL A 303 -2.11 24.35 4.67
CA VAL A 303 -2.17 24.08 6.11
C VAL A 303 -2.63 25.31 6.90
N LEU A 304 -2.19 26.51 6.50
CA LEU A 304 -2.59 27.76 7.14
C LEU A 304 -3.97 28.24 6.68
N GLY A 305 -4.37 27.93 5.44
CA GLY A 305 -5.65 28.33 4.86
C GLY A 305 -6.82 27.45 5.28
N ASP A 306 -6.58 26.18 5.61
CA ASP A 306 -7.63 25.19 5.91
C ASP A 306 -7.62 24.76 7.39
N VAL A 307 -8.39 25.50 8.20
CA VAL A 307 -8.61 25.17 9.62
C VAL A 307 -9.40 23.84 9.78
N THR A 308 -9.99 23.32 8.71
CA THR A 308 -10.82 22.10 8.72
C THR A 308 -10.09 20.82 8.28
N ASP A 309 -8.79 20.89 7.98
CA ASP A 309 -7.97 19.73 7.58
C ASP A 309 -6.84 19.37 8.60
N PRO A 310 -7.18 18.98 9.85
CA PRO A 310 -6.18 18.58 10.83
C PRO A 310 -5.61 17.19 10.52
N LEU A 311 -4.29 17.02 10.67
CA LEU A 311 -3.64 15.70 10.77
C LEU A 311 -3.68 15.11 12.18
N GLY A 312 -4.17 15.87 13.16
CA GLY A 312 -4.30 15.40 14.55
C GLY A 312 -5.61 14.67 14.78
N THR A 313 -5.61 13.70 15.69
CA THR A 313 -6.86 13.17 16.22
C THR A 313 -7.52 14.27 17.07
N THR A 314 -8.61 14.86 16.57
CA THR A 314 -9.46 15.69 17.43
C THR A 314 -10.00 14.77 18.49
N THR A 315 -9.31 14.71 19.63
CA THR A 315 -9.88 14.12 20.85
C THR A 315 -11.19 14.86 21.02
N GLY A 316 -12.32 14.14 21.00
CA GLY A 316 -13.60 14.75 21.32
C GLY A 316 -13.47 15.55 22.62
N PRO A 317 -14.30 16.59 22.84
CA PRO A 317 -14.24 17.36 24.08
C PRO A 317 -14.09 16.40 25.25
N VAL A 318 -13.09 16.62 26.11
CA VAL A 318 -12.91 15.85 27.34
C VAL A 318 -14.19 16.12 28.14
N LEU A 319 -15.12 15.17 28.07
CA LEU A 319 -16.39 15.28 28.77
C LEU A 319 -16.06 15.35 30.25
N ASP A 320 -16.58 16.36 30.93
CA ASP A 320 -16.50 16.39 32.39
C ASP A 320 -17.36 15.26 32.97
N VAL A 321 -17.23 15.02 34.28
CA VAL A 321 -17.95 13.94 34.95
C VAL A 321 -19.47 14.11 34.77
N ASP A 322 -19.96 15.34 34.77
CA ASP A 322 -21.39 15.65 34.65
C ASP A 322 -21.88 15.38 33.21
N GLU A 323 -21.07 15.69 32.19
CA GLU A 323 -21.36 15.40 30.79
C GLU A 323 -21.31 13.90 30.45
N VAL A 324 -20.43 13.15 31.12
CA VAL A 324 -20.40 11.67 31.02
C VAL A 324 -21.64 11.08 31.68
N GLU A 325 -22.05 11.58 32.84
CA GLU A 325 -23.30 11.16 33.51
C GLU A 325 -24.52 11.44 32.64
N ASP A 326 -24.60 12.63 32.04
CA ASP A 326 -25.71 13.04 31.18
C ASP A 326 -25.74 12.23 29.86
N MET A 327 -24.56 11.82 29.35
CA MET A 327 -24.46 10.91 28.20
C MET A 327 -24.89 9.47 28.55
N LEU A 328 -24.53 8.98 29.74
CA LEU A 328 -24.94 7.67 30.24
C LEU A 328 -26.45 7.60 30.49
N ASP A 329 -27.06 8.68 30.99
CA ASP A 329 -28.52 8.78 31.20
C ASP A 329 -29.30 8.87 29.88
N ARG A 330 -28.73 9.48 28.84
CA ARG A 330 -29.35 9.60 27.51
C ARG A 330 -29.12 8.38 26.63
N THR A 331 -28.12 7.55 26.94
CA THR A 331 -27.92 6.27 26.26
C THR A 331 -28.93 5.28 26.85
N PRO A 332 -29.94 4.83 26.08
CA PRO A 332 -30.92 3.92 26.64
C PRO A 332 -30.19 2.64 27.03
N ILE A 333 -30.14 2.36 28.35
CA ILE A 333 -29.87 1.02 28.84
C ILE A 333 -30.95 0.16 28.20
N GLY A 334 -30.58 -0.56 27.15
CA GLY A 334 -31.50 -1.45 26.45
C GLY A 334 -32.20 -2.26 27.51
N SER A 335 -33.52 -2.09 27.61
CA SER A 335 -34.36 -2.85 28.51
C SER A 335 -33.93 -4.29 28.41
N SER A 336 -33.44 -4.85 29.51
CA SER A 336 -33.18 -6.27 29.65
C SER A 336 -34.38 -7.01 29.05
N SER A 337 -34.17 -7.67 27.91
CA SER A 337 -35.14 -8.66 27.44
C SER A 337 -35.29 -9.68 28.57
N PRO A 338 -36.51 -9.98 29.03
CA PRO A 338 -36.70 -11.13 29.88
C PRO A 338 -36.46 -12.38 29.02
N GLY A 339 -35.27 -12.96 29.11
CA GLY A 339 -34.96 -14.29 28.58
C GLY A 339 -33.85 -14.38 27.53
N ILE A 340 -32.62 -13.99 27.88
CA ILE A 340 -31.48 -14.89 27.68
C ILE A 340 -30.70 -14.86 29.00
N ALA A 341 -31.13 -15.69 29.93
CA ALA A 341 -30.22 -16.13 30.97
C ALA A 341 -29.11 -16.89 30.25
N MET A 342 -27.94 -16.25 30.08
CA MET A 342 -26.69 -16.99 30.09
C MET A 342 -26.64 -17.64 31.48
N GLN A 343 -27.20 -18.84 31.58
CA GLN A 343 -26.81 -19.77 32.60
C GLN A 343 -25.33 -20.04 32.34
N THR A 344 -24.47 -19.23 32.96
CA THR A 344 -23.25 -19.77 33.51
C THR A 344 -23.71 -20.82 34.50
N ASP A 345 -23.89 -22.05 34.01
CA ASP A 345 -23.99 -23.21 34.87
C ASP A 345 -22.81 -23.10 35.81
N THR A 346 -23.14 -22.80 37.06
CA THR A 346 -22.19 -22.86 38.16
C THR A 346 -21.72 -24.29 38.14
N TYR A 347 -20.50 -24.52 37.68
CA TYR A 347 -19.89 -25.84 37.65
C TYR A 347 -19.97 -26.42 39.07
N ASP A 348 -20.91 -27.34 39.30
CA ASP A 348 -20.96 -28.10 40.55
C ASP A 348 -19.87 -29.17 40.47
N ARG A 349 -18.74 -28.87 41.10
CA ARG A 349 -17.56 -29.74 41.18
C ARG A 349 -17.91 -31.16 41.65
N SER A 350 -18.99 -31.32 42.42
CA SER A 350 -19.40 -32.61 42.96
C SER A 350 -20.09 -33.55 41.95
N GLU A 351 -20.56 -33.03 40.81
CA GLU A 351 -21.07 -33.86 39.69
C GLU A 351 -19.94 -34.37 38.79
N LEU A 352 -18.91 -33.56 38.55
CA LEU A 352 -17.71 -33.97 37.80
C LEU A 352 -16.93 -35.07 38.54
N GLU A 353 -16.85 -34.98 39.87
CA GLU A 353 -16.21 -36.00 40.72
C GLU A 353 -16.99 -37.33 40.74
N ARG A 354 -18.33 -37.30 40.59
CA ARG A 354 -19.15 -38.51 40.39
C ARG A 354 -18.98 -39.11 38.99
N ALA A 355 -18.82 -38.29 37.95
CA ALA A 355 -18.61 -38.76 36.58
C ALA A 355 -17.21 -39.36 36.35
N LEU A 356 -16.21 -38.91 37.10
CA LEU A 356 -14.83 -39.43 37.06
C LEU A 356 -14.59 -40.66 37.95
N GLY A 357 -15.64 -41.20 38.58
CA GLY A 357 -15.58 -42.51 39.25
C GLY A 357 -14.51 -42.62 40.34
N ARG A 358 -14.19 -41.52 41.04
CA ARG A 358 -13.22 -41.55 42.13
C ARG A 358 -13.93 -41.71 43.46
N ASP A 359 -13.92 -42.94 43.95
CA ASP A 359 -14.42 -43.36 45.26
C ASP A 359 -13.59 -42.67 46.38
N PRO A 360 -14.20 -41.95 47.35
CA PRO A 360 -13.48 -41.41 48.48
C PRO A 360 -13.59 -42.38 49.66
N GLY A 361 -12.69 -43.36 49.72
CA GLY A 361 -12.60 -44.25 50.87
C GLY A 361 -11.53 -45.32 50.71
N GLY A 362 -10.36 -45.08 51.32
CA GLY A 362 -9.32 -46.10 51.44
C GLY A 362 -7.99 -45.48 51.85
N SER A 363 -7.70 -45.56 53.15
CA SER A 363 -6.39 -45.36 53.72
C SER A 363 -5.37 -46.34 53.12
N ASP A 364 -4.11 -45.93 53.01
CA ASP A 364 -3.01 -46.51 53.79
C ASP A 364 -1.66 -45.94 53.32
N ASP A 365 -0.77 -45.89 54.30
CA ASP A 365 0.64 -45.53 54.30
C ASP A 365 1.45 -46.09 53.11
N ASP A 366 2.51 -45.40 52.69
CA ASP A 366 3.89 -45.81 53.01
C ASP A 366 4.95 -44.84 52.47
N ASP A 367 6.09 -44.93 53.14
CA ASP A 367 7.29 -44.10 53.15
C ASP A 367 8.11 -43.99 51.84
N THR A 368 8.97 -42.95 51.84
CA THR A 368 10.32 -42.85 51.25
C THR A 368 10.55 -43.12 49.75
N ASP A 369 11.22 -42.20 49.05
CA ASP A 369 12.64 -42.37 48.69
C ASP A 369 13.20 -41.12 47.98
N ASP A 370 14.49 -40.89 48.22
CA ASP A 370 15.35 -39.77 47.83
C ASP A 370 15.71 -39.73 46.33
N GLY A 371 16.27 -38.61 45.87
CA GLY A 371 17.35 -38.67 44.86
C GLY A 371 17.35 -37.64 43.73
N GLU A 372 18.26 -36.66 43.87
CA GLU A 372 19.20 -36.14 42.85
C GLU A 372 18.66 -35.55 41.53
N THR A 373 18.70 -34.21 41.37
CA THR A 373 19.80 -33.42 40.72
C THR A 373 20.18 -33.88 39.31
N ASP A 374 19.99 -33.02 38.30
CA ASP A 374 21.16 -32.41 37.64
C ASP A 374 20.83 -31.16 36.81
N ASP A 375 21.73 -30.19 36.93
CA ASP A 375 21.86 -28.94 36.17
C ASP A 375 22.29 -29.20 34.72
N VAL A 376 21.76 -28.46 33.74
CA VAL A 376 22.59 -27.99 32.61
C VAL A 376 22.21 -26.56 32.21
N ARG A 377 23.25 -25.74 32.17
CA ARG A 377 23.33 -24.30 31.96
C ARG A 377 23.16 -23.88 30.49
N ASP A 378 22.49 -22.74 30.33
CA ASP A 378 22.97 -21.48 29.74
C ASP A 378 24.07 -21.53 28.65
N HIS A 379 23.76 -20.97 27.48
CA HIS A 379 24.73 -20.47 26.52
C HIS A 379 24.21 -19.19 25.85
N VAL A 380 24.78 -18.07 26.30
CA VAL A 380 24.85 -16.78 25.61
C VAL A 380 26.08 -16.80 24.71
N GLU A 381 25.95 -16.40 23.45
CA GLU A 381 27.04 -15.79 22.68
C GLU A 381 26.50 -14.62 21.84
N THR A 382 27.10 -13.46 22.11
CA THR A 382 27.07 -12.20 21.37
C THR A 382 28.20 -12.20 20.33
N ASP A 383 27.94 -11.72 19.11
CA ASP A 383 28.56 -10.48 18.56
C ASP A 383 28.44 -10.36 17.04
N ALA A 384 28.35 -9.08 16.63
CA ALA A 384 28.95 -8.45 15.45
C ALA A 384 28.09 -8.09 14.22
N ASP A 385 28.10 -6.76 14.03
CA ASP A 385 28.21 -5.96 12.80
C ASP A 385 26.98 -5.48 12.02
N ALA A 386 26.74 -4.19 12.26
CA ALA A 386 26.12 -3.20 11.41
C ALA A 386 26.84 -3.08 10.05
N ASN A 387 26.06 -2.96 8.97
CA ASN A 387 26.09 -1.83 8.02
C ASN A 387 25.06 -2.11 6.90
N ALA A 388 23.82 -1.66 7.07
CA ALA A 388 22.81 -1.68 6.02
C ALA A 388 22.55 -0.23 5.59
N THR A 389 23.16 0.17 4.47
CA THR A 389 22.80 1.40 3.77
C THR A 389 21.42 1.18 3.15
N ASP A 390 20.39 1.68 3.81
CA ASP A 390 19.00 1.54 3.38
C ASP A 390 18.72 2.56 2.27
N GLN A 391 18.55 2.05 1.04
CA GLN A 391 18.16 2.86 -0.12
C GLN A 391 16.71 3.32 0.09
N ILE A 392 16.49 4.64 0.02
CA ILE A 392 15.14 5.21 0.02
C ILE A 392 14.46 4.74 -1.27
N ASP A 393 13.31 4.08 -1.15
CA ASP A 393 12.46 3.72 -2.29
C ASP A 393 11.91 5.02 -2.93
N THR A 394 12.46 5.40 -4.08
CA THR A 394 12.09 6.60 -4.84
C THR A 394 11.01 6.34 -5.88
N SER A 395 10.49 5.10 -5.99
CA SER A 395 9.55 4.70 -7.05
C SER A 395 8.21 5.45 -7.03
N SER A 396 7.78 5.94 -5.87
CA SER A 396 6.55 6.74 -5.73
C SER A 396 6.64 8.14 -6.35
N PHE A 397 7.84 8.65 -6.68
CA PHE A 397 8.00 10.06 -7.03
C PHE A 397 7.81 10.39 -8.53
N GLU A 398 8.10 9.46 -9.46
CA GLU A 398 7.90 9.67 -10.92
C GLU A 398 6.42 9.97 -11.28
N LEU A 399 5.51 9.71 -10.35
CA LEU A 399 4.06 9.89 -10.45
C LEU A 399 3.56 11.32 -10.23
N TRP A 400 4.28 12.15 -9.47
CA TRP A 400 3.85 13.53 -9.19
C TRP A 400 4.03 14.43 -10.41
N ASP A 401 5.10 14.23 -11.18
CA ASP A 401 5.46 15.06 -12.34
C ASP A 401 4.43 14.95 -13.48
N SER A 402 3.76 13.79 -13.59
CA SER A 402 2.70 13.55 -14.59
C SER A 402 1.36 14.22 -14.26
N ALA A 403 1.06 14.50 -12.99
CA ALA A 403 -0.20 15.12 -12.57
C ALA A 403 -0.13 16.65 -12.48
N ALA A 404 1.09 17.23 -12.37
CA ALA A 404 1.29 18.63 -12.02
C ALA A 404 1.83 19.51 -13.17
N SER A 405 1.81 19.07 -14.43
CA SER A 405 2.33 19.87 -15.56
C SER A 405 1.22 20.62 -16.33
N PRO A 406 0.91 21.91 -16.03
CA PRO A 406 0.13 22.77 -16.90
C PRO A 406 1.07 23.47 -17.89
N LYS A 407 1.47 22.79 -18.96
CA LYS A 407 2.14 23.44 -20.11
C LYS A 407 1.37 23.19 -21.40
N ASP A 408 0.26 23.91 -21.56
CA ASP A 408 -0.02 24.67 -22.78
C ASP A 408 -1.27 25.55 -22.62
N ARG A 409 -1.07 26.85 -22.39
CA ARG A 409 -2.08 27.87 -22.74
C ARG A 409 -1.46 28.78 -23.78
N SER A 410 -1.60 28.36 -25.03
CA SER A 410 -1.32 29.13 -26.22
C SER A 410 -1.87 30.56 -26.09
N HIS A 411 -0.98 31.54 -26.08
CA HIS A 411 -1.31 32.92 -26.43
C HIS A 411 -1.72 32.95 -27.89
N SER A 412 -3.03 33.09 -28.15
CA SER A 412 -3.53 33.44 -29.48
C SER A 412 -3.38 34.95 -29.67
N ASP A 413 -2.51 35.31 -30.61
CA ASP A 413 -2.26 36.66 -31.09
C ASP A 413 -3.54 37.42 -31.49
N ARG A 414 -3.63 38.66 -31.01
CA ARG A 414 -4.50 39.68 -31.58
C ARG A 414 -3.82 40.28 -32.80
N SER A 415 -4.24 39.85 -33.98
CA SER A 415 -4.02 40.61 -35.21
C SER A 415 -4.91 41.86 -35.22
N SER A 416 -4.28 43.03 -35.24
CA SER A 416 -4.88 44.28 -35.72
C SER A 416 -3.86 44.99 -36.60
N SER A 417 -4.22 45.08 -37.88
CA SER A 417 -3.92 46.11 -38.87
C SER A 417 -2.62 46.92 -38.74
N SER A 418 -1.77 46.86 -39.77
CA SER A 418 -1.54 47.99 -40.70
C SER A 418 -0.56 47.61 -41.81
N GLU A 419 -0.90 48.08 -43.02
CA GLU A 419 -0.12 48.25 -44.26
C GLU A 419 0.35 47.03 -45.07
#